data_AF-A0A970PQK6-F1
#
_entry.id   AF-A0A970PQK6-F1
#
_cell.length_a   1.000
_cell.length_b   1.000
_cell.length_c   1.000
_cell.angle_alpha   90.00
_cell.angle_beta   90.00
_cell.angle_gamma   90.00
#
_symmetry.space_group_name_H-M   'P 1'
#
loop_
_entity.id
_entity.type
_entity.pdbx_description
1 polymer ?
#
loop_
_entity_poly.entity_id
_entity_poly.type
_entity_poly.pdbx_seq_one_letter_code
_entity_poly.pdbx_strand_id
1 'polypeptide(L)'
;MEFKIKNDIGTIYISEEVMLKVVGYAALECYGIVAMSSKRAKDGFVEWLGRENLSKGVQLRSVDDMIDVDLYIVVEYGISVTEVCNSIKEVVRYKLEKMTGIKVRNVNITVEGIRV
;
A
#
# COMPACT_ATOMS: atom_id res chain seq x y z
N MET A 1 12.46 -9.40 -0.09
CA MET A 1 13.43 -8.28 -0.30
C MET A 1 14.03 -7.90 1.04
N GLU A 2 15.25 -7.34 1.06
CA GLU A 2 15.86 -6.85 2.31
C GLU A 2 15.83 -5.32 2.33
N PHE A 3 14.99 -4.77 3.21
CA PHE A 3 14.89 -3.34 3.45
C PHE A 3 15.79 -2.96 4.62
N LYS A 4 16.71 -2.00 4.44
CA LYS A 4 17.68 -1.64 5.49
C LYS A 4 17.88 -0.15 5.63
N ILE A 5 18.06 0.30 6.87
CA ILE A 5 18.46 1.65 7.23
C ILE A 5 19.85 1.59 7.85
N LYS A 6 20.80 2.36 7.32
CA LYS A 6 22.17 2.43 7.86
C LYS A 6 22.41 3.79 8.51
N ASN A 7 22.95 3.79 9.72
CA ASN A 7 23.39 4.99 10.43
C ASN A 7 24.75 4.74 11.12
N ASP A 8 25.29 5.74 11.81
CA ASP A 8 26.60 5.67 12.48
C ASP A 8 26.66 4.64 13.63
N ILE A 9 25.51 4.17 14.11
CA ILE A 9 25.37 3.27 15.27
C ILE A 9 25.10 1.83 14.81
N GLY A 10 24.72 1.60 13.55
CA GLY A 10 24.49 0.26 13.01
C GLY A 10 23.58 0.19 11.78
N THR A 11 23.00 -0.98 11.56
CA THR A 11 22.08 -1.25 10.45
C THR A 11 20.79 -1.86 10.99
N ILE A 12 19.66 -1.26 10.65
CA ILE A 12 18.32 -1.75 10.99
C ILE A 12 17.80 -2.51 9.78
N TYR A 13 17.36 -3.75 9.97
CA TYR A 13 16.72 -4.56 8.95
C TYR A 13 15.20 -4.54 9.17
N ILE A 14 14.46 -4.25 8.11
CA ILE A 14 13.00 -4.17 8.12
C ILE A 14 12.46 -5.35 7.31
N SER A 15 11.58 -6.13 7.92
CA SER A 15 10.94 -7.24 7.21
C SER A 15 9.95 -6.70 6.18
N GLU A 16 9.79 -7.46 5.09
CA GLU A 16 8.80 -7.14 4.05
C GLU A 16 7.38 -7.08 4.62
N GLU A 17 7.05 -7.89 5.62
CA GLU A 17 5.75 -7.86 6.30
C GLU A 17 5.46 -6.51 6.96
N VAL A 18 6.47 -5.89 7.60
CA VAL A 18 6.32 -4.56 8.20
C VAL A 18 6.04 -3.53 7.12
N MET A 19 6.76 -3.59 6.00
CA MET A 19 6.53 -2.69 4.87
C MET A 19 5.09 -2.82 4.34
N LEU A 20 4.63 -4.05 4.10
CA LEU A 20 3.26 -4.32 3.64
C LEU A 20 2.20 -3.75 4.60
N LYS A 21 2.41 -3.90 5.90
CA LYS A 21 1.50 -3.33 6.92
C LYS A 21 1.50 -1.80 6.89
N VAL A 22 2.68 -1.16 6.85
CA VAL A 22 2.79 0.30 6.80
C VAL A 22 2.03 0.86 5.60
N VAL A 23 2.20 0.26 4.42
CA VAL A 23 1.47 0.68 3.22
C VAL A 23 -0.03 0.45 3.37
N GLY A 24 -0.44 -0.75 3.81
CA GLY A 24 -1.84 -1.11 3.95
C GLY A 24 -2.59 -0.20 4.92
N TYR A 25 -1.98 0.14 6.06
CA TYR A 25 -2.54 1.09 7.00
C TYR A 25 -2.57 2.52 6.44
N ALA A 26 -1.48 2.97 5.82
CA ALA A 26 -1.41 4.30 5.22
C ALA A 26 -2.51 4.51 4.15
N ALA A 27 -2.76 3.47 3.34
CA ALA A 27 -3.84 3.50 2.37
C ALA A 27 -5.20 3.56 3.08
N LEU A 28 -5.50 2.66 4.02
CA LEU A 28 -6.79 2.61 4.72
C LEU A 28 -7.16 3.88 5.49
N GLU A 29 -6.19 4.67 5.93
CA GLU A 29 -6.46 5.95 6.60
C GLU A 29 -6.89 7.06 5.62
N CYS A 30 -6.76 6.82 4.31
CA CYS A 30 -7.25 7.75 3.30
C CYS A 30 -8.77 7.69 3.19
N TYR A 31 -9.40 8.87 3.17
CA TYR A 31 -10.83 9.00 2.98
C TYR A 31 -11.28 8.34 1.67
N GLY A 32 -12.41 7.64 1.72
CA GLY A 32 -13.00 7.00 0.54
C GLY A 32 -12.58 5.55 0.29
N ILE A 33 -11.63 5.01 1.07
CA ILE A 33 -11.33 3.57 1.02
C ILE A 33 -12.23 2.82 1.99
N VAL A 34 -12.90 1.80 1.47
CA VAL A 34 -13.72 0.89 2.28
C VAL A 34 -12.90 -0.31 2.72
N ALA A 35 -12.13 -0.89 1.80
CA ALA A 35 -11.37 -2.10 2.02
C ALA A 35 -10.18 -2.23 1.07
N MET A 36 -9.24 -3.10 1.44
CA MET A 36 -8.18 -3.61 0.56
C MET A 36 -8.68 -4.89 -0.13
N SER A 37 -8.24 -5.15 -1.36
CA SER A 37 -8.60 -6.36 -2.14
C SER A 37 -7.36 -7.20 -2.43
N SER A 38 -7.45 -8.53 -2.47
CA SER A 38 -6.30 -9.37 -2.83
C SER A 38 -6.18 -9.62 -4.33
N LYS A 39 -4.98 -9.43 -4.88
CA LYS A 39 -4.63 -9.81 -6.26
C LYS A 39 -4.84 -11.30 -6.57
N ARG A 40 -4.87 -12.19 -5.57
CA ARG A 40 -5.02 -13.65 -5.75
C ARG A 40 -6.45 -14.12 -5.98
N ALA A 41 -7.42 -13.22 -6.09
CA ALA A 41 -8.77 -13.53 -6.56
C ALA A 41 -8.77 -13.92 -8.05
N LYS A 42 -8.16 -15.05 -8.40
CA LYS A 42 -8.13 -15.61 -9.77
C LYS A 42 -9.49 -16.10 -10.27
N ASP A 43 -10.52 -16.13 -9.41
CA ASP A 43 -11.80 -16.79 -9.68
C ASP A 43 -13.02 -15.86 -9.56
N GLY A 44 -12.87 -14.54 -9.73
CA GLY A 44 -14.01 -13.60 -9.79
C GLY A 44 -14.72 -13.36 -8.45
N PHE A 45 -14.22 -13.94 -7.34
CA PHE A 45 -14.62 -13.61 -5.98
C PHE A 45 -13.63 -12.59 -5.39
N VAL A 46 -14.06 -11.34 -5.25
CA VAL A 46 -13.34 -10.35 -4.44
C VAL A 46 -13.46 -10.78 -2.99
N GLU A 47 -12.41 -11.36 -2.42
CA GLU A 47 -12.35 -11.72 -1.01
C GLU A 47 -12.10 -10.43 -0.21
N TRP A 48 -13.10 -9.94 0.52
CA TRP A 48 -13.01 -8.68 1.26
C TRP A 48 -12.05 -8.85 2.43
N LEU A 49 -10.95 -8.09 2.42
CA LEU A 49 -9.93 -8.21 3.45
C LEU A 49 -10.28 -7.29 4.62
N GLY A 50 -10.58 -7.90 5.77
CA GLY A 50 -10.63 -7.18 7.05
C GLY A 50 -9.26 -6.63 7.45
N ARG A 51 -9.21 -5.86 8.55
CA ARG A 51 -7.98 -5.24 9.09
C ARG A 51 -6.83 -6.23 9.36
N GLU A 52 -7.13 -7.52 9.47
CA GLU A 52 -6.13 -8.57 9.71
C GLU A 52 -5.39 -9.02 8.45
N ASN A 53 -5.92 -8.77 7.24
CA ASN A 53 -5.34 -9.27 5.98
C ASN A 53 -4.90 -8.17 4.99
N LEU A 54 -4.63 -6.96 5.47
CA LEU A 54 -4.25 -5.79 4.66
C LEU A 54 -3.06 -6.05 3.72
N SER A 55 -2.11 -6.85 4.17
CA SER A 55 -0.92 -7.22 3.41
C SER A 55 -1.23 -7.91 2.08
N LYS A 56 -2.41 -8.54 1.94
CA LYS A 56 -2.81 -9.23 0.70
C LYS A 56 -3.21 -8.28 -0.43
N GLY A 57 -3.53 -7.02 -0.12
CA GLY A 57 -3.87 -5.98 -1.12
C GLY A 57 -2.73 -5.02 -1.44
N VAL A 58 -1.53 -5.32 -0.95
CA VAL A 58 -0.31 -4.58 -1.22
C VAL A 58 0.68 -5.53 -1.89
N GLN A 59 1.31 -5.07 -2.97
CA GLN A 59 2.48 -5.73 -3.53
C GLN A 59 3.64 -4.73 -3.61
N LEU A 60 4.81 -5.16 -3.19
CA LEU A 60 6.03 -4.35 -3.21
C LEU A 60 7.01 -4.93 -4.23
N ARG A 61 7.66 -4.04 -4.99
CA ARG A 61 8.74 -4.41 -5.92
C ARG A 61 9.90 -3.44 -5.75
N SER A 62 11.09 -3.96 -5.48
CA SER A 62 12.32 -3.17 -5.42
C SER A 62 12.91 -2.98 -6.82
N VAL A 63 13.28 -1.74 -7.14
CA VAL A 63 13.92 -1.31 -8.39
C VAL A 63 14.97 -0.26 -8.05
N ASP A 64 16.25 -0.54 -8.33
CA ASP A 64 17.37 0.41 -8.16
C ASP A 64 17.36 1.17 -6.81
N ASP A 65 17.34 0.43 -5.69
CA ASP A 65 17.25 0.94 -4.31
C ASP A 65 15.97 1.71 -3.95
N MET A 66 15.01 1.80 -4.88
CA MET A 66 13.68 2.34 -4.66
C MET A 66 12.64 1.23 -4.61
N ILE A 67 11.41 1.59 -4.24
CA ILE A 67 10.28 0.67 -4.19
C ILE A 67 9.14 1.19 -5.07
N ASP A 68 8.57 0.27 -5.84
CA ASP A 68 7.24 0.40 -6.41
C ASP A 68 6.23 -0.24 -5.47
N VAL A 69 5.12 0.46 -5.26
CA VAL A 69 3.99 0.03 -4.46
C VAL A 69 2.81 -0.19 -5.38
N ASP A 70 2.25 -1.39 -5.36
CA ASP A 70 0.98 -1.69 -6.04
C ASP A 70 -0.10 -1.92 -4.98
N LEU A 71 -1.20 -1.17 -5.10
CA LEU A 71 -2.34 -1.19 -4.19
C LEU A 71 -3.59 -1.66 -4.93
N TYR A 72 -4.35 -2.52 -4.27
CA TYR A 72 -5.63 -3.05 -4.74
C TYR A 72 -6.70 -2.66 -3.72
N ILE A 73 -7.64 -1.82 -4.13
CA ILE A 73 -8.58 -1.16 -3.21
C ILE A 73 -10.04 -1.28 -3.67
N VAL A 74 -10.95 -1.14 -2.71
CA VAL A 74 -12.38 -0.94 -2.93
C VAL A 74 -12.74 0.44 -2.40
N VAL A 75 -13.37 1.25 -3.24
CA VAL A 75 -13.74 2.64 -2.93
C VAL A 75 -15.23 2.77 -2.61
N GLU A 76 -15.59 3.79 -1.84
CA GLU A 76 -16.99 4.12 -1.54
C GLU A 76 -17.68 4.73 -2.77
N TYR A 77 -18.98 4.50 -2.94
CA TYR A 77 -19.78 5.15 -3.99
C TYR A 77 -19.97 6.64 -3.69
N GLY A 78 -20.02 7.46 -4.74
CA GLY A 78 -20.31 8.89 -4.62
C GLY A 78 -19.11 9.80 -4.37
N ILE A 79 -17.89 9.25 -4.34
CA ILE A 79 -16.64 10.01 -4.23
C ILE A 79 -15.86 10.01 -5.56
N SER A 80 -15.03 11.03 -5.77
CA SER A 80 -14.13 11.07 -6.91
C SER A 80 -12.98 10.07 -6.76
N VAL A 81 -12.99 9.02 -7.59
CA VAL A 81 -11.91 8.02 -7.62
C VAL A 81 -10.54 8.67 -7.85
N THR A 82 -10.49 9.71 -8.67
CA THR A 82 -9.25 10.44 -8.96
C THR A 82 -8.69 11.13 -7.73
N GLU A 83 -9.53 11.81 -6.94
CA GLU A 83 -9.10 12.49 -5.72
C GLU A 83 -8.62 11.50 -4.66
N VAL A 84 -9.36 10.41 -4.48
CA VAL A 84 -8.97 9.31 -3.58
C VAL A 84 -7.62 8.74 -3.98
N CYS A 85 -7.42 8.42 -5.26
CA CYS A 85 -6.15 7.89 -5.74
C CYS A 85 -4.98 8.86 -5.54
N ASN A 86 -5.18 10.15 -5.76
CA ASN A 86 -4.14 11.16 -5.54
C ASN A 86 -3.77 11.27 -4.06
N SER A 87 -4.78 11.31 -3.19
CA SER A 87 -4.58 11.32 -1.73
C SER A 87 -3.78 10.11 -1.26
N ILE A 88 -4.15 8.91 -1.71
CA ILE A 88 -3.43 7.66 -1.38
C ILE A 88 -1.97 7.73 -1.82
N LYS A 89 -1.70 8.19 -3.06
CA LYS A 89 -0.33 8.29 -3.58
C LYS A 89 0.54 9.19 -2.70
N GLU A 90 0.00 10.31 -2.24
CA GLU A 90 0.71 11.26 -1.37
C GLU A 90 0.95 10.67 0.02
N VAL A 91 -0.10 10.16 0.66
CA VAL A 91 -0.03 9.63 2.04
C VAL A 91 0.89 8.42 2.12
N VAL A 92 0.76 7.47 1.19
CA VAL A 92 1.58 6.25 1.16
C VAL A 92 3.04 6.58 0.94
N ARG A 93 3.35 7.44 -0.04
CA ARG A 93 4.73 7.90 -0.30
C ARG A 93 5.30 8.56 0.94
N TYR A 94 4.60 9.54 1.50
CA TYR A 94 5.06 10.29 2.66
C TYR A 94 5.32 9.38 3.85
N LYS A 95 4.37 8.51 4.22
CA LYS A 95 4.51 7.64 5.39
C LYS A 95 5.64 6.62 5.23
N LEU A 96 5.76 5.98 4.07
CA LEU A 96 6.84 5.03 3.81
C LEU A 96 8.21 5.70 3.89
N GLU A 97 8.40 6.82 3.18
CA GLU A 97 9.69 7.52 3.15
C GLU A 97 10.04 8.06 4.54
N LYS A 98 9.07 8.59 5.28
CA LYS A 98 9.29 9.14 6.62
C LYS A 98 9.61 8.07 7.66
N MET A 99 8.93 6.92 7.60
CA MET A 99 9.12 5.85 8.59
C MET A 99 10.34 4.98 8.31
N THR A 100 10.70 4.80 7.04
CA THR A 100 11.68 3.79 6.62
C THR A 100 12.91 4.38 5.94
N GLY A 101 12.88 5.66 5.52
CA GLY A 101 13.97 6.29 4.78
C GLY A 101 14.16 5.77 3.34
N ILE A 102 13.34 4.81 2.91
CA ILE A 102 13.44 4.20 1.58
C ILE A 102 12.61 5.01 0.59
N LYS A 103 13.19 5.35 -0.56
CA LYS A 103 12.50 6.13 -1.59
C LYS A 103 11.42 5.33 -2.31
N VAL A 104 10.26 5.96 -2.51
CA VAL A 104 9.15 5.38 -3.25
C VAL A 104 9.14 5.94 -4.68
N ARG A 105 9.37 5.07 -5.66
CA ARG A 105 9.40 5.44 -7.07
C ARG A 105 7.97 5.65 -7.59
N ASN A 106 7.19 4.58 -7.62
CA ASN A 106 5.80 4.61 -8.07
C ASN A 106 4.83 4.07 -7.02
N VAL A 107 3.63 4.66 -7.01
CA VAL A 107 2.46 4.13 -6.29
C VAL A 107 1.36 3.91 -7.32
N ASN A 108 1.14 2.65 -7.68
CA ASN A 108 0.12 2.22 -8.62
C ASN A 108 -1.11 1.76 -7.84
N ILE A 109 -2.29 2.20 -8.26
CA ILE A 109 -3.55 1.89 -7.58
C ILE A 109 -4.48 1.25 -8.58
N THR A 110 -4.98 0.08 -8.23
CA THR A 110 -6.02 -0.66 -8.97
C THR A 110 -7.29 -0.65 -8.14
N VAL A 111 -8.36 -0.13 -8.72
CA VAL A 111 -9.69 -0.12 -8.10
C VAL A 111 -10.41 -1.38 -8.55
N GLU A 112 -10.59 -2.31 -7.60
CA GLU A 112 -11.19 -3.63 -7.85
C GLU A 112 -12.72 -3.62 -7.66
N GLY A 113 -13.26 -2.57 -7.04
CA GLY A 113 -14.70 -2.45 -6.82
C GLY A 113 -15.12 -1.11 -6.23
N ILE A 114 -16.43 -0.87 -6.30
CA ILE A 114 -17.12 0.27 -5.71
C ILE A 114 -18.19 -0.28 -4.78
N ARG A 115 -18.24 0.18 -3.54
CA ARG A 115 -19.29 -0.20 -2.58
C ARG A 115 -20.39 0.85 -2.56
N VAL A 116 -21.62 0.41 -2.79
CA VAL A 116 -22.87 1.17 -2.64
C VAL A 116 -23.50 0.97 -1.26
#